data_AF-A0A7C2LBF4-F1
#
_entry.id   AF-A0A7C2LBF4-F1
#
_cell.length_a   1.000
_cell.length_b   1.000
_cell.length_c   1.000
_cell.angle_alpha   90.00
_cell.angle_beta   90.00
_cell.angle_gamma   90.00
#
_symmetry.space_group_name_H-M   'P 1'
#
loop_
_entity.id
_entity.type
_entity.pdbx_description
1 polymer ?
#
loop_
_entity_poly.entity_id
_entity_poly.type
_entity_poly.pdbx_seq_one_letter_code
_entity_poly.pdbx_strand_id
1 'polypeptide(L)'
;MKAVCPRCGLPGRLERYESNGRVYLRMVHGSKRSRKYCYLGPAGDYEAAGPLLQLPLSNLRDVDYVRVVDFATSKLLDEAKSKGYGERAGEHLAMVRRLRLKLEQLLAR
;
A
#
# COMPACT_ATOMS: atom_id res chain seq x y z
N MET A 1 9.97 11.45 6.06
CA MET A 1 9.11 10.28 6.34
C MET A 1 9.20 9.28 5.21
N LYS A 2 9.31 7.99 5.51
CA LYS A 2 9.21 6.91 4.51
C LYS A 2 7.73 6.56 4.37
N ALA A 3 7.19 6.64 3.15
CA ALA A 3 5.83 6.22 2.84
C ALA A 3 5.85 4.79 2.29
N VAL A 4 4.77 4.04 2.49
CA VAL A 4 4.59 2.74 1.85
C VAL A 4 4.22 2.96 0.39
N CYS A 5 4.92 2.29 -0.52
CA CYS A 5 4.62 2.38 -1.94
C CYS A 5 3.31 1.69 -2.29
N PRO A 6 2.33 2.39 -2.88
CA PRO A 6 1.06 1.75 -3.24
C PRO A 6 1.22 0.72 -4.37
N ARG A 7 2.31 0.80 -5.17
CA ARG A 7 2.54 -0.12 -6.30
C ARG A 7 3.16 -1.45 -5.90
N CYS A 8 3.98 -1.47 -4.84
CA CYS A 8 4.77 -2.66 -4.49
C CYS A 8 4.85 -2.97 -2.99
N GLY A 9 4.23 -2.16 -2.14
CA GLY A 9 4.23 -2.35 -0.68
C GLY A 9 5.56 -2.05 0.03
N LEU A 10 6.63 -1.77 -0.71
CA LEU A 10 7.93 -1.46 -0.11
C LEU A 10 7.98 -0.02 0.44
N PRO A 11 8.70 0.22 1.55
CA PRO A 11 8.94 1.58 2.03
C PRO A 11 9.78 2.35 1.00
N GLY A 12 9.47 3.64 0.85
CA GLY A 12 10.16 4.52 -0.08
C GLY A 12 9.95 5.99 0.23
N ARG A 13 10.49 6.83 -0.65
CA ARG A 13 10.29 8.28 -0.62
C ARG A 13 9.48 8.70 -1.84
N LEU A 14 8.39 9.42 -1.62
CA LEU A 14 7.63 10.03 -2.69
C LEU A 14 8.44 11.17 -3.31
N GLU A 15 8.54 11.16 -4.64
CA GLU A 15 9.27 12.16 -5.40
C GLU A 15 8.40 12.70 -6.53
N ARG A 16 8.36 14.03 -6.64
CA ARG A 16 7.79 14.72 -7.80
C ARG A 16 8.88 14.88 -8.84
N TYR A 17 8.53 14.63 -10.10
CA TYR A 17 9.42 14.92 -11.22
C TYR A 17 8.61 15.47 -12.38
N GLU A 18 9.25 16.34 -13.17
CA GLU A 18 8.65 16.91 -14.37
C GLU A 18 9.13 16.16 -15.61
N SER A 19 8.22 15.94 -16.55
CA SER A 19 8.54 15.38 -17.86
C SER A 19 7.56 15.93 -18.89
N ASN A 20 8.06 16.49 -20.00
CA ASN A 20 7.24 17.08 -21.06
C ASN A 20 6.19 18.09 -20.54
N GLY A 21 6.58 18.98 -19.62
CA GLY A 21 5.70 20.01 -19.05
C GLY A 21 4.60 19.49 -18.12
N ARG A 22 4.63 18.20 -17.75
CA ARG A 22 3.68 17.59 -16.80
C ARG A 22 4.41 17.12 -15.55
N VAL A 23 3.77 17.30 -14.40
CA VAL A 23 4.29 16.85 -13.10
C VAL A 23 3.77 15.45 -12.81
N TYR A 24 4.67 14.55 -12.44
CA TYR A 24 4.38 13.18 -12.10
C TYR A 24 4.87 12.84 -10.71
N LEU A 25 4.34 11.75 -10.16
CA LEU A 25 4.77 11.14 -8.92
C LEU A 25 5.48 9.81 -9.21
N ARG A 26 6.52 9.54 -8.42
CA ARG A 26 7.15 8.22 -8.32
C ARG A 26 7.56 7.93 -6.89
N MET A 27 7.58 6.65 -6.53
CA MET A 27 8.21 6.21 -5.30
C MET A 27 9.66 5.80 -5.58
N VAL A 28 10.59 6.35 -4.80
CA VAL A 28 12.00 5.98 -4.83
C VAL A 28 12.29 5.00 -3.71
N HIS A 29 12.83 3.84 -4.07
CA HIS A 29 13.21 2.76 -3.18
C HIS A 29 14.73 2.62 -3.10
N GLY A 30 15.22 2.06 -1.99
CA GLY A 30 16.62 1.72 -1.81
C GLY A 30 17.49 2.90 -1.35
N SER A 31 18.80 2.74 -1.52
CA SER A 31 19.81 3.70 -1.07
C SER A 31 20.28 4.61 -2.21
N LYS A 32 21.15 5.59 -1.92
CA LYS A 32 21.78 6.43 -2.97
C LYS A 32 22.50 5.60 -4.06
N ARG A 33 23.02 4.41 -3.71
CA ARG A 33 23.79 3.54 -4.62
C ARG A 33 22.93 2.55 -5.43
N SER A 34 21.69 2.28 -5.00
CA SER A 34 20.77 1.38 -5.71
C SER A 34 19.34 1.90 -5.61
N ARG A 35 19.02 2.87 -6.49
CA ARG A 35 17.66 3.42 -6.56
C ARG A 35 16.80 2.59 -7.52
N LYS A 36 15.65 2.13 -7.03
CA LYS A 36 14.58 1.60 -7.87
C LYS A 36 13.41 2.59 -7.85
N TYR A 37 12.77 2.78 -8.99
CA TYR A 37 11.65 3.71 -9.14
C TYR A 37 10.37 2.95 -9.43
N CYS A 38 9.31 3.28 -8.70
CA CYS A 38 7.95 2.88 -9.04
C CYS A 38 7.19 4.12 -9.53
N TYR A 39 6.89 4.17 -10.83
CA TYR A 39 6.02 5.21 -11.37
C TYR A 39 4.64 5.09 -10.76
N LEU A 40 4.12 6.23 -10.29
CA LEU A 40 2.87 6.31 -9.58
C LEU A 40 1.77 6.89 -10.48
N GLY A 41 2.07 7.89 -11.30
CA GLY A 41 1.07 8.55 -12.16
C GLY A 41 1.29 10.07 -12.22
N PRO A 42 0.46 10.80 -12.98
CA PRO A 42 0.44 12.27 -12.96
C PRO A 42 0.11 12.79 -11.56
N ALA A 43 0.76 13.86 -11.13
CA ALA A 43 0.58 14.40 -9.78
C ALA A 43 -0.82 14.95 -9.54
N GLY A 44 -1.51 15.41 -10.59
CA GLY A 44 -2.90 15.87 -10.53
C GLY A 44 -3.92 14.76 -10.31
N ASP A 45 -3.59 13.51 -10.68
CA ASP A 45 -4.54 12.38 -10.63
C ASP A 45 -4.51 11.64 -9.28
N TYR A 46 -3.59 12.00 -8.38
CA TYR A 46 -3.39 11.29 -7.11
C TYR A 46 -4.45 11.58 -6.04
N GLU A 47 -5.50 12.32 -6.38
CA GLU A 47 -6.78 12.32 -5.65
C GLU A 47 -7.54 10.98 -5.79
N ALA A 48 -7.20 10.11 -6.76
CA ALA A 48 -8.05 8.98 -7.17
C ALA A 48 -7.56 7.55 -6.80
N ALA A 49 -6.47 7.37 -6.05
CA ALA A 49 -6.00 6.03 -5.70
C ALA A 49 -6.93 5.27 -4.72
N GLY A 50 -7.60 5.99 -3.82
CA GLY A 50 -8.55 5.43 -2.86
C GLY A 50 -9.77 4.77 -3.53
N PRO A 51 -10.49 5.49 -4.41
CA PRO A 51 -11.62 4.93 -5.16
C PRO A 51 -11.29 3.66 -5.96
N LEU A 52 -10.13 3.61 -6.62
CA LEU A 52 -9.72 2.45 -7.43
C LEU A 52 -9.46 1.18 -6.59
N LEU A 53 -8.93 1.33 -5.39
CA LEU A 53 -8.64 0.21 -4.49
C LEU A 53 -9.80 -0.12 -3.55
N GLN A 54 -10.84 0.74 -3.52
CA GLN A 54 -11.90 0.75 -2.50
C GLN A 54 -11.33 0.82 -1.08
N LEU A 55 -10.23 1.57 -0.93
CA LEU A 55 -9.59 1.82 0.36
C LEU A 55 -9.69 3.32 0.66
N PRO A 56 -9.83 3.73 1.93
CA PRO A 56 -9.91 5.14 2.32
C PRO A 56 -8.51 5.77 2.31
N LEU A 57 -7.86 5.79 1.14
CA LEU A 57 -6.57 6.42 0.93
C LEU A 57 -6.80 7.91 0.63
N SER A 58 -6.72 8.75 1.67
CA SER A 58 -7.00 10.19 1.61
C SER A 58 -5.93 11.03 0.90
N ASN A 59 -4.71 10.51 0.74
CA ASN A 59 -3.61 10.90 -0.17
C ASN A 59 -2.31 10.26 0.36
N LEU A 60 -1.19 10.33 -0.36
CA LEU A 60 0.08 9.68 0.04
C LEU A 60 0.75 10.23 1.32
N ARG A 61 0.27 11.37 1.85
CA ARG A 61 0.88 12.06 3.00
C ARG A 61 0.05 11.95 4.28
N ASP A 62 -1.25 11.73 4.15
CA ASP A 62 -2.20 11.71 5.25
C ASP A 62 -3.07 10.46 5.14
N VAL A 63 -2.43 9.29 5.35
CA VAL A 63 -3.08 7.98 5.27
C VAL A 63 -3.45 7.53 6.69
N ASP A 64 -4.74 7.32 6.93
CA ASP A 64 -5.21 6.61 8.12
C ASP A 64 -4.90 5.11 7.98
N TYR A 65 -3.73 4.71 8.48
CA TYR A 65 -3.27 3.33 8.37
C TYR A 65 -4.15 2.34 9.13
N VAL A 66 -4.83 2.76 10.22
CA VAL A 66 -5.74 1.89 10.96
C VAL A 66 -6.93 1.54 10.07
N ARG A 67 -7.56 2.57 9.48
CA ARG A 67 -8.69 2.39 8.58
C ARG A 67 -8.33 1.62 7.32
N VAL A 68 -7.12 1.83 6.78
CA VAL A 68 -6.62 1.06 5.64
C VAL A 68 -6.45 -0.41 5.98
N VAL A 69 -5.89 -0.75 7.15
CA VAL A 69 -5.73 -2.14 7.58
C VAL A 69 -7.09 -2.82 7.75
N ASP A 70 -8.06 -2.13 8.35
CA ASP A 70 -9.42 -2.65 8.57
C ASP A 70 -10.12 -2.97 7.24
N PHE A 71 -10.16 -2.01 6.31
CA PHE A 71 -10.76 -2.20 4.99
C PHE A 71 -10.03 -3.27 4.16
N ALA A 72 -8.70 -3.26 4.13
CA ALA A 72 -7.92 -4.24 3.38
C ALA A 72 -8.11 -5.66 3.91
N THR A 73 -8.20 -5.82 5.24
CA THR A 73 -8.46 -7.13 5.87
C THR A 73 -9.87 -7.60 5.56
N SER A 74 -10.86 -6.73 5.67
CA SER A 74 -12.26 -7.05 5.35
C SER A 74 -12.42 -7.51 3.89
N LYS A 75 -11.85 -6.74 2.94
CA LYS A 75 -11.86 -7.09 1.52
C LYS A 75 -11.20 -8.45 1.26
N LEU A 76 -10.04 -8.71 1.88
CA LEU A 76 -9.36 -9.99 1.75
C LEU A 76 -10.23 -11.16 2.23
N LEU A 77 -10.93 -10.98 3.35
CA LEU A 77 -11.83 -12.01 3.91
C LEU A 77 -13.06 -12.23 3.03
N ASP A 78 -13.61 -11.17 2.44
CA ASP A 78 -14.76 -11.27 1.53
C ASP A 78 -14.39 -11.98 0.24
N GLU A 79 -13.24 -11.63 -0.35
CA GLU A 79 -12.73 -12.34 -1.53
C GLU A 79 -12.43 -13.81 -1.24
N ALA A 80 -11.91 -14.12 -0.05
CA ALA A 80 -11.67 -15.50 0.39
C ALA A 80 -12.97 -16.31 0.53
N LYS A 81 -14.09 -15.68 0.87
CA LYS A 81 -15.41 -16.30 0.98
C LYS A 81 -16.09 -16.46 -0.38
N SER A 82 -15.88 -15.53 -1.32
CA SER A 82 -16.42 -15.64 -2.67
C SER A 82 -15.69 -16.72 -3.46
N LYS A 83 -16.38 -17.84 -3.71
CA LYS A 83 -15.95 -19.05 -4.43
C LYS A 83 -14.82 -18.81 -5.44
N GLY A 84 -13.63 -19.34 -5.14
CA GLY A 84 -12.52 -19.40 -6.10
C GLY A 84 -11.25 -18.66 -5.69
N TYR A 85 -11.07 -18.28 -4.42
CA TYR A 85 -9.75 -17.90 -3.93
C TYR A 85 -8.86 -19.16 -3.93
N GLY A 86 -8.17 -19.38 -5.05
CA GLY A 86 -7.31 -20.54 -5.31
C GLY A 86 -6.09 -20.60 -4.38
N GLU A 87 -5.03 -21.31 -4.79
CA GLU A 87 -3.79 -21.59 -4.02
C GLU A 87 -3.27 -20.46 -3.10
N ARG A 88 -3.49 -19.19 -3.45
CA ARG A 88 -3.06 -18.00 -2.69
C ARG A 88 -3.87 -17.66 -1.44
N ALA A 89 -5.06 -18.26 -1.24
CA ALA A 89 -5.89 -18.03 -0.05
C ALA A 89 -5.19 -18.39 1.25
N GLY A 90 -4.53 -19.55 1.26
CA GLY A 90 -3.76 -20.02 2.41
C GLY A 90 -2.63 -19.06 2.76
N GLU A 91 -1.91 -18.55 1.75
CA GLU A 91 -0.81 -17.61 1.93
C GLU A 91 -1.27 -16.29 2.53
N HIS A 92 -2.39 -15.73 2.02
CA HIS A 92 -2.94 -14.47 2.49
C HIS A 92 -3.47 -14.59 3.93
N LEU A 93 -4.21 -15.66 4.25
CA LEU A 93 -4.68 -15.93 5.61
C LEU A 93 -3.53 -16.18 6.59
N ALA A 94 -2.48 -16.88 6.16
CA ALA A 94 -1.26 -17.06 6.94
C ALA A 94 -0.58 -15.70 7.22
N MET A 95 -0.58 -14.79 6.26
CA MET A 95 -0.05 -13.43 6.46
C MET A 95 -0.85 -12.64 7.50
N VAL A 96 -2.18 -12.67 7.44
CA VAL A 96 -3.05 -12.02 8.44
C VAL A 96 -2.79 -12.58 9.84
N ARG A 97 -2.68 -13.91 9.98
CA ARG A 97 -2.34 -14.56 11.25
C ARG A 97 -0.99 -14.08 11.81
N ARG A 98 0.04 -13.95 10.95
CA ARG A 98 1.35 -13.42 11.37
C ARG A 98 1.27 -11.97 11.86
N LEU A 99 0.45 -11.14 11.20
CA LEU A 99 0.25 -9.75 11.63
C LEU A 99 -0.44 -9.69 13.01
N ARG A 100 -1.45 -10.52 13.24
CA ARG A 100 -2.12 -10.62 14.55
C ARG A 100 -1.13 -10.93 15.68
N LEU A 101 -0.29 -11.94 15.49
CA LEU A 101 0.72 -12.33 16.49
C LEU A 101 1.72 -11.20 16.80
N LYS A 102 2.18 -10.48 15.76
CA LYS A 102 3.07 -9.32 15.97
C LYS A 102 2.39 -8.20 16.77
N LEU A 103 1.09 -7.97 16.53
CA LEU A 103 0.33 -6.97 17.26
C LEU A 103 0.15 -7.38 18.73
N GLU A 104 -0.22 -8.63 18.99
CA GLU A 104 -0.32 -9.19 20.36
C GLU A 104 1.01 -9.02 21.13
N GLN A 105 2.14 -9.30 20.48
CA GLN A 105 3.47 -9.12 21.08
C GLN A 105 3.82 -7.66 21.42
N LEU A 106 3.33 -6.70 20.64
CA LEU A 106 3.54 -5.28 20.89
C LEU A 106 2.65 -4.76 22.02
N LEU A 107 1.42 -5.27 22.13
CA LEU A 107 0.46 -4.89 23.17
C LEU A 107 0.76 -5.53 24.53
N ALA A 108 1.49 -6.64 24.55
CA ALA A 108 1.94 -7.31 25.77
C ALA A 108 3.22 -6.70 26.39
N ARG A 109 3.76 -5.61 25.80
CA ARG A 109 4.87 -4.82 26.33
C ARG A 109 4.35 -3.57 27.00
#